data_AF-A0A373ZR52-F1
#
_entry.id   AF-A0A373ZR52-F1
#
_cell.length_a   1.000
_cell.length_b   1.000
_cell.length_c   1.000
_cell.angle_alpha   90.00
_cell.angle_beta   90.00
_cell.angle_gamma   90.00
#
_symmetry.space_group_name_H-M   'P 1'
#
loop_
_entity.id
_entity.type
_entity.pdbx_description
1 polymer ?
#
loop_
_entity_poly.entity_id
_entity_poly.type
_entity_poly.pdbx_seq_one_letter_code
_entity_poly.pdbx_strand_id
1 'polypeptide(L)'
;MPDAMKPILWICASILLTLAAVLGAFHLFYDYEYHKIRPLCGAWHSTLDDTRLVIEPCGDKFRITITHRSTSETHLLYYKDCVYYTAYGGCRVDLFYTPPADALLLVPGDAFKRTSKLKNNEQ
;
A
#
# COMPACT_ATOMS: atom_id res chain seq x y z
N MET A 1 -5.44 -23.88 -48.90
CA MET A 1 -5.84 -23.43 -47.55
C MET A 1 -5.11 -22.14 -47.14
N PRO A 2 -5.53 -20.95 -47.61
CA PRO A 2 -5.09 -19.68 -47.02
C PRO A 2 -6.23 -18.79 -46.46
N ASP A 3 -7.51 -19.08 -46.75
CA ASP A 3 -8.61 -18.18 -46.40
C ASP A 3 -9.03 -18.20 -44.92
N ALA A 4 -8.67 -19.26 -44.18
CA ALA A 4 -8.98 -19.39 -42.75
C ALA A 4 -7.94 -18.72 -41.81
N MET A 5 -6.75 -18.33 -42.30
CA MET A 5 -5.69 -17.76 -41.44
C MET A 5 -5.93 -16.30 -41.05
N LYS A 6 -6.51 -15.50 -41.94
CA LYS A 6 -6.85 -14.09 -41.66
C LYS A 6 -7.82 -13.92 -40.49
N PRO A 7 -8.96 -14.63 -40.41
CA PRO A 7 -9.88 -14.46 -39.29
C PRO A 7 -9.26 -14.90 -37.96
N ILE A 8 -8.45 -15.97 -37.94
CA ILE A 8 -7.76 -16.44 -36.73
C ILE A 8 -6.75 -15.39 -36.25
N LEU A 9 -5.95 -14.80 -37.14
CA LEU A 9 -4.98 -13.78 -36.77
C LEU A 9 -5.64 -12.53 -36.18
N TRP A 10 -6.78 -12.11 -36.75
CA TRP A 10 -7.56 -10.98 -36.23
C TRP A 10 -8.17 -11.28 -34.85
N ILE A 11 -8.65 -12.50 -34.62
CA ILE A 11 -9.13 -12.93 -33.30
C ILE A 11 -7.97 -12.92 -32.29
N CYS A 12 -6.81 -13.49 -32.64
CA CYS A 12 -5.62 -13.48 -31.78
C CYS A 12 -5.17 -12.06 -31.45
N ALA A 13 -5.09 -11.16 -32.44
CA ALA A 13 -4.73 -9.77 -32.22
C ALA A 13 -5.73 -9.05 -31.30
N SER A 14 -7.03 -9.31 -31.46
CA SER A 14 -8.07 -8.72 -30.62
C SER A 14 -8.00 -9.22 -29.18
N ILE A 15 -7.76 -10.52 -28.97
CA ILE A 15 -7.56 -11.11 -27.64
C ILE A 15 -6.31 -10.53 -26.99
N LEU A 16 -5.19 -10.46 -27.72
CA LEU A 16 -3.93 -9.91 -27.20
C LEU A 16 -4.08 -8.42 -26.83
N LEU A 17 -4.76 -7.63 -27.66
CA LEU A 17 -5.04 -6.23 -27.37
C LEU A 17 -5.88 -6.08 -26.09
N THR A 18 -6.91 -6.91 -25.93
CA THR A 18 -7.77 -6.90 -24.75
C THR A 18 -6.98 -7.30 -23.50
N LEU A 19 -6.16 -8.36 -23.58
CA LEU A 19 -5.29 -8.78 -22.49
C LEU A 19 -4.29 -7.70 -22.10
N ALA A 20 -3.65 -7.05 -23.08
CA ALA A 20 -2.71 -5.97 -22.83
C ALA A 20 -3.39 -4.77 -22.15
N ALA A 21 -4.61 -4.42 -22.57
CA ALA A 21 -5.39 -3.34 -21.94
C ALA A 21 -5.76 -3.69 -20.48
N VAL A 22 -6.20 -4.93 -20.22
CA VAL A 22 -6.51 -5.41 -18.86
C VAL A 22 -5.27 -5.41 -17.97
N LEU A 23 -4.15 -5.92 -18.49
CA LEU A 23 -2.88 -5.97 -17.75
C LEU A 23 -2.36 -4.55 -17.46
N GLY A 24 -2.45 -3.65 -18.44
CA GLY A 24 -2.07 -2.25 -18.28
C GLY A 24 -2.94 -1.53 -17.24
N ALA A 25 -4.26 -1.73 -17.27
CA ALA A 25 -5.17 -1.17 -16.27
C ALA A 25 -4.91 -1.75 -14.86
N PHE A 26 -4.64 -3.05 -14.76
CA PHE A 26 -4.26 -3.69 -13.50
C PHE A 26 -2.96 -3.10 -12.95
N HIS A 27 -1.94 -2.93 -13.81
CA HIS A 27 -0.68 -2.35 -13.40
C HIS A 27 -0.86 -0.90 -12.93
N LEU A 28 -1.62 -0.08 -13.66
CA LEU A 28 -1.88 1.30 -13.24
C LEU A 28 -2.64 1.39 -11.91
N PHE A 29 -3.62 0.52 -11.69
CA PHE A 29 -4.39 0.49 -10.44
C PHE A 29 -3.54 0.01 -9.26
N TYR A 30 -2.81 -1.09 -9.43
CA TYR A 30 -1.96 -1.65 -8.38
C TYR A 30 -0.78 -0.73 -8.06
N ASP A 31 -0.15 -0.16 -9.08
CA ASP A 31 0.92 0.82 -8.93
C ASP A 31 0.41 2.08 -8.22
N TYR A 32 -0.83 2.51 -8.49
CA TYR A 32 -1.45 3.63 -7.79
C TYR A 32 -1.60 3.36 -6.28
N GLU A 33 -2.12 2.20 -5.86
CA GLU A 33 -2.23 1.86 -4.43
C GLU A 33 -0.86 1.76 -3.76
N TYR A 34 0.10 1.15 -4.46
CA TYR A 34 1.48 1.04 -4.00
C TYR A 34 2.10 2.42 -3.72
N HIS A 35 1.90 3.39 -4.63
CA HIS A 35 2.37 4.76 -4.48
C HIS A 35 1.67 5.55 -3.36
N LYS A 36 0.48 5.12 -2.89
CA LYS A 36 -0.19 5.74 -1.73
C LYS A 36 0.38 5.27 -0.40
N ILE A 37 0.77 4.00 -0.29
CA ILE A 37 1.26 3.43 0.96
C ILE A 37 2.79 3.56 1.09
N ARG A 38 3.54 3.42 -0.01
CA ARG A 38 5.02 3.49 0.01
C ARG A 38 5.59 4.74 0.70
N PRO A 39 5.05 5.96 0.54
CA PRO A 39 5.54 7.15 1.24
C PRO A 39 5.42 7.05 2.77
N LEU A 40 4.56 6.16 3.27
CA LEU A 40 4.38 5.92 4.71
C LEU A 40 5.50 5.05 5.30
N CYS A 41 6.26 4.32 4.47
CA CYS A 41 7.28 3.41 4.94
C CYS A 41 8.36 4.11 5.76
N GLY A 42 8.72 3.50 6.89
CA GLY A 42 9.68 4.03 7.84
C GLY A 42 9.25 3.83 9.28
N ALA A 43 10.05 4.35 10.20
CA ALA A 43 9.75 4.35 11.61
C ALA A 43 9.14 5.69 12.03
N TRP A 44 8.19 5.58 12.96
CA TRP A 44 7.35 6.65 13.45
C TRP A 44 7.25 6.55 14.97
N HIS A 45 7.07 7.69 15.61
CA HIS A 45 6.94 7.81 17.05
C HIS A 45 5.73 8.66 17.39
N SER A 46 4.94 8.20 18.37
CA SER A 46 3.76 8.92 18.86
C SER A 46 4.14 10.31 19.37
N THR A 47 3.18 11.23 19.29
CA THR A 47 3.31 12.57 19.88
C THR A 47 2.78 12.66 21.31
N LEU A 48 2.12 11.60 21.81
CA LEU A 48 1.51 11.55 23.13
C LEU A 48 2.24 10.63 24.11
N ASP A 49 2.80 9.53 23.64
CA ASP A 49 3.47 8.52 24.48
C ASP A 49 4.64 7.82 23.76
N ASP A 50 5.21 6.79 24.40
CA ASP A 50 6.35 6.03 23.88
C ASP A 50 5.98 5.03 22.76
N THR A 51 4.76 5.09 22.20
CA THR A 51 4.32 4.19 21.13
C THR A 51 5.16 4.40 19.88
N ARG A 52 5.64 3.29 19.34
CA ARG A 52 6.40 3.24 18.09
C ARG A 52 5.58 2.55 17.02
N LEU A 53 5.71 3.03 15.81
CA LEU A 53 5.01 2.50 14.65
C LEU A 53 6.02 2.34 13.52
N VAL A 54 6.04 1.17 12.89
CA VAL A 54 6.89 0.89 11.73
C VAL A 54 6.01 0.45 10.59
N ILE A 55 6.15 1.09 9.43
CA ILE A 55 5.52 0.67 8.19
C ILE A 55 6.60 0.20 7.23
N GLU A 56 6.43 -0.99 6.68
CA GLU A 56 7.40 -1.59 5.78
C GLU A 56 6.73 -2.49 4.73
N PRO A 57 7.39 -2.68 3.57
CA PRO A 57 6.93 -3.65 2.58
C PRO A 57 6.98 -5.06 3.16
N CYS A 58 5.97 -5.87 2.80
CA CYS A 58 5.84 -7.27 3.16
C CYS A 58 5.31 -8.02 1.93
N GLY A 59 6.24 -8.56 1.13
CA GLY A 59 5.91 -9.15 -0.18
C GLY A 59 5.37 -8.09 -1.13
N ASP A 60 4.17 -8.35 -1.65
CA ASP A 60 3.39 -7.47 -2.54
C ASP A 60 2.49 -6.49 -1.77
N LYS A 61 2.61 -6.45 -0.43
CA LYS A 61 1.79 -5.60 0.44
C LYS A 61 2.67 -4.79 1.37
N PHE A 62 2.03 -4.09 2.29
CA PHE A 62 2.68 -3.38 3.38
C PHE A 62 2.13 -3.86 4.70
N ARG A 63 2.98 -3.86 5.73
CA ARG A 63 2.57 -4.11 7.09
C ARG A 63 2.85 -2.89 7.96
N ILE A 64 2.02 -2.75 8.98
CA ILE A 64 2.19 -1.81 10.07
C ILE A 64 2.41 -2.61 11.35
N THR A 65 3.49 -2.29 12.06
CA THR A 65 3.80 -2.85 13.37
C THR A 65 3.72 -1.73 14.39
N ILE A 66 2.84 -1.87 15.38
CA ILE A 66 2.64 -0.88 16.44
C ILE A 66 3.14 -1.51 17.73
N THR A 67 4.07 -0.85 18.40
CA THR A 67 4.65 -1.31 19.66
C THR A 67 4.40 -0.26 20.73
N HIS A 68 3.64 -0.63 21.75
CA HIS A 68 3.42 0.18 22.95
C HIS A 68 3.96 -0.56 24.16
N ARG A 69 4.94 0.06 24.85
CA ARG A 69 5.70 -0.52 25.98
C ARG A 69 6.35 -1.87 25.64
N SER A 70 5.64 -2.98 25.82
CA SER A 70 6.09 -4.35 25.62
C SER A 70 5.14 -5.20 24.77
N THR A 71 4.02 -4.63 24.32
CA THR A 71 3.07 -5.28 23.42
C THR A 71 3.29 -4.77 22.00
N SER A 72 3.37 -5.70 21.06
CA SER A 72 3.46 -5.38 19.64
C SER A 72 2.32 -6.03 18.88
N GLU A 73 1.67 -5.25 18.03
CA GLU A 73 0.65 -5.71 17.11
C GLU A 73 1.12 -5.51 15.68
N THR A 74 0.73 -6.40 14.77
CA THR A 74 1.13 -6.33 13.36
C THR A 74 -0.06 -6.58 12.47
N HIS A 75 -0.29 -5.67 11.53
CA HIS A 75 -1.41 -5.73 10.60
C HIS A 75 -0.95 -5.46 9.17
N LEU A 76 -1.69 -6.01 8.21
CA LEU A 76 -1.53 -5.62 6.81
C LEU A 76 -2.27 -4.29 6.56
N LEU A 77 -1.66 -3.44 5.76
CA LEU A 77 -2.25 -2.20 5.28
C LEU A 77 -2.99 -2.44 3.96
N TYR A 78 -4.10 -1.73 3.81
CA TYR A 78 -4.94 -1.75 2.63
C TYR A 78 -5.25 -0.33 2.18
N TYR A 79 -5.54 -0.16 0.89
CA TYR A 79 -6.07 1.08 0.35
C TYR A 79 -7.50 0.85 -0.16
N LYS A 80 -8.37 1.84 0.07
CA LYS A 80 -9.69 1.90 -0.56
C LYS A 80 -10.03 3.36 -0.86
N ASP A 81 -10.46 4.08 0.17
CA ASP A 81 -10.67 5.54 0.13
C ASP A 81 -9.50 6.27 0.83
N CYS A 82 -8.97 5.66 1.89
CA CYS A 82 -7.76 6.02 2.61
C CYS A 82 -6.97 4.75 2.93
N VAL A 83 -5.72 4.92 3.39
CA VAL A 83 -4.92 3.79 3.88
C VAL A 83 -5.50 3.35 5.22
N TYR A 84 -5.66 2.05 5.45
CA TYR A 84 -6.23 1.55 6.71
C TYR A 84 -5.70 0.16 7.08
N TYR A 85 -5.90 -0.22 8.34
CA TYR A 85 -5.83 -1.62 8.80
C TYR A 85 -7.00 -1.96 9.71
N THR A 86 -7.20 -3.26 9.96
CA THR A 86 -8.16 -3.75 10.93
C THR A 86 -7.42 -4.28 12.14
N ALA A 87 -7.63 -3.67 13.30
CA ALA A 87 -7.05 -4.10 14.57
C ALA A 87 -7.60 -5.47 14.99
N TYR A 88 -6.95 -6.16 15.94
CA TYR A 88 -7.39 -7.50 16.38
C TYR A 88 -8.82 -7.51 16.95
N GLY A 89 -9.31 -6.38 17.47
CA GLY A 89 -10.70 -6.22 17.91
C GLY A 89 -11.72 -6.01 16.79
N GLY A 90 -11.32 -6.09 15.52
CA GLY A 90 -12.18 -5.87 14.35
C GLY A 90 -12.43 -4.39 14.01
N CYS A 91 -11.91 -3.46 14.82
CA CYS A 91 -12.02 -2.02 14.55
C CYS A 91 -11.13 -1.62 13.38
N ARG A 92 -11.69 -0.83 12.46
CA ARG A 92 -10.95 -0.20 11.37
C ARG A 92 -10.20 1.03 11.89
N VAL A 93 -8.94 1.17 11.50
CA VAL A 93 -8.09 2.32 11.79
C VAL A 93 -7.58 2.90 10.48
N ASP A 94 -7.96 4.13 10.21
CA ASP A 94 -7.57 4.87 9.01
C ASP A 94 -6.30 5.68 9.26
N LEU A 95 -5.44 5.77 8.25
CA LEU A 95 -4.16 6.47 8.26
C LEU A 95 -4.22 7.68 7.33
N PHE A 96 -3.91 8.86 7.86
CA PHE A 96 -3.83 10.11 7.13
C PHE A 96 -2.43 10.69 7.23
N TYR A 97 -1.77 10.82 6.08
CA TYR A 97 -0.42 11.38 6.01
C TYR A 97 -0.44 12.78 5.44
N THR A 98 0.29 13.68 6.11
CA THR A 98 0.47 15.08 5.70
C THR A 98 1.92 15.29 5.26
N PRO A 99 2.22 15.22 3.95
CA PRO A 99 3.59 15.32 3.44
C PRO A 99 4.36 16.57 3.89
N PRO A 100 3.76 17.79 3.90
CA PRO A 100 4.49 18.99 4.32
C PRO A 100 4.99 18.96 5.76
N ALA A 101 4.28 18.24 6.65
CA ALA A 101 4.61 18.14 8.07
C ALA A 101 5.35 16.84 8.43
N ASP A 102 5.53 15.93 7.46
CA ASP A 102 5.97 14.54 7.65
C ASP A 102 5.31 13.88 8.88
N ALA A 103 3.99 14.06 8.98
CA ALA A 103 3.17 13.64 10.10
C ALA A 103 2.11 12.62 9.67
N LEU A 104 1.89 11.62 10.50
CA LEU A 104 0.94 10.54 10.28
C LEU A 104 -0.12 10.54 11.39
N LEU A 105 -1.40 10.54 11.04
CA LEU A 105 -2.51 10.47 11.97
C LEU A 105 -3.25 9.15 11.81
N LEU A 106 -3.49 8.44 12.91
CA LEU A 106 -4.35 7.25 12.98
C LEU A 106 -5.73 7.63 13.53
N VAL A 107 -6.80 7.17 12.89
CA VAL A 107 -8.18 7.45 13.27
C VAL A 107 -9.00 6.15 13.34
N PRO A 108 -9.51 5.77 14.53
CA PRO A 108 -9.17 6.33 15.83
C PRO A 108 -7.73 6.00 16.21
N GLY A 109 -7.10 6.84 17.02
CA GLY A 109 -5.73 6.64 17.45
C GLY A 109 -5.00 7.94 17.68
N ASP A 110 -3.72 7.95 17.32
CA ASP A 110 -2.77 8.98 17.69
C ASP A 110 -2.09 9.62 16.47
N ALA A 111 -1.46 10.77 16.68
CA ALA A 111 -0.57 11.42 15.75
C ALA A 111 0.88 11.01 15.99
N PHE A 112 1.60 10.79 14.90
CA PHE A 112 2.96 10.29 14.87
C PHE A 112 3.85 11.23 14.05
N LYS A 113 5.11 11.37 14.49
CA LYS A 113 6.19 12.00 13.74
C LYS A 113 7.16 10.95 13.24
N ARG A 114 7.66 11.15 12.03
CA ARG A 114 8.63 10.22 11.46
C ARG A 114 9.98 10.35 12.17
N THR A 115 10.57 9.22 12.56
CA THR A 115 11.92 9.15 13.12
C THR A 115 12.94 8.72 12.08
N SER A 116 12.55 7.89 11.11
CA SER A 116 13.39 7.53 9.97
C SER A 116 12.56 7.16 8.75
N LYS A 117 13.06 7.50 7.56
CA LYS A 117 12.52 7.00 6.29
C LYS A 117 13.13 5.63 6.00
N LEU A 118 12.34 4.71 5.46
CA LEU A 118 12.88 3.46 4.96
C LEU A 118 13.85 3.78 3.80
N LYS A 119 15.06 3.24 3.85
CA LYS A 119 16.01 3.36 2.74
C LYS A 119 15.45 2.59 1.55
N ASN A 120 15.25 3.27 0.43
CA ASN A 120 15.04 2.59 -0.85
C ASN A 120 16.34 1.88 -1.21
N ASN A 121 16.39 0.56 -1.07
CA ASN A 121 17.48 -0.27 -1.61
C ASN A 121 17.21 -0.67 -3.06
N GLU A 122 16.31 0.02 -3.75
CA GLU A 122 16.08 -0.15 -5.20
C GLU A 122 17.01 0.81 -5.94
N GLN A 123 18.18 0.30 -6.32
CA GLN A 123 19.14 0.89 -7.24
C GLN A 123 19.48 -0.14 -8.32
#